data_AF-A0A087V5C1-F1
#
_entry.id   AF-A0A087V5C1-F1
#
_cell.length_a   1.000
_cell.length_b   1.000
_cell.length_c   1.000
_cell.angle_alpha   90.00
_cell.angle_beta   90.00
_cell.angle_gamma   90.00
#
_symmetry.space_group_name_H-M   'P 1'
#
loop_
_entity.id
_entity.type
_entity.pdbx_description
1 polymer ?
#
loop_
_entity_poly.entity_id
_entity_poly.type
_entity_poly.pdbx_seq_one_letter_code
_entity_poly.pdbx_strand_id
1 'polypeptide(L)'
;SLETVRPSLELLEDVKQHLRQPVWINADILPGPNGNNAVVDAKGFLDTVTSFFPNVTLSLGWTTGWHPDKHNKGYDWMMVKEMAQICNTLSQPVTFPVRAALVRQSISELCWLMQQSDRYSLTIWTGKEDVYSVEDLLYIRENFDKSRVYYDILEPQNSEFKKAIGVE
;
A
#
# COMPACT_ATOMS: atom_id res chain seq x y z
N SER A 1 4.60 12.14 11.01
CA SER A 1 3.54 12.17 12.04
C SER A 1 2.35 12.92 11.48
N LEU A 2 1.20 12.98 12.16
CA LEU A 2 0.06 13.79 11.69
C LEU A 2 0.43 15.27 11.55
N GLU A 3 1.31 15.78 12.42
CA GLU A 3 1.74 17.19 12.47
C GLU A 3 2.39 17.68 11.17
N THR A 4 3.01 16.77 10.41
CA THR A 4 3.69 17.13 9.16
C THR A 4 2.76 17.12 7.95
N VAL A 5 1.55 16.55 8.08
CA VAL A 5 0.64 16.36 6.93
C VAL A 5 0.23 17.70 6.33
N ARG A 6 -0.35 18.60 7.13
CA ARG A 6 -0.81 19.90 6.63
C ARG A 6 0.32 20.72 5.97
N PRO A 7 1.48 20.95 6.61
CA PRO A 7 2.58 21.69 5.97
C PRO A 7 3.04 21.06 4.65
N SER A 8 3.08 19.73 4.56
CA SER A 8 3.43 19.03 3.32
C SER A 8 2.39 19.25 2.22
N LEU A 9 1.09 19.30 2.56
CA LEU A 9 0.00 19.54 1.61
C LEU A 9 -0.06 21.00 1.14
N GLU A 10 0.25 21.95 2.03
CA GLU A 10 0.38 23.36 1.66
C GLU A 10 1.47 23.54 0.60
N LEU A 11 2.65 22.95 0.81
CA LEU A 11 3.73 22.95 -0.19
C LEU A 11 3.33 22.24 -1.49
N LEU A 12 2.59 21.14 -1.39
CA LEU A 12 2.12 20.41 -2.57
C LEU A 12 1.13 21.24 -3.41
N GLU A 13 0.26 22.02 -2.76
CA GLU A 13 -0.69 22.90 -3.45
C GLU A 13 0.05 23.99 -4.25
N ASP A 14 1.12 24.56 -3.69
CA ASP A 14 1.95 25.58 -4.35
C ASP A 14 2.59 25.07 -5.65
N VAL A 15 2.99 23.79 -5.70
CA VAL A 15 3.64 23.19 -6.87
C VAL A 15 2.68 22.44 -7.79
N LYS A 16 1.41 22.28 -7.41
CA LYS A 16 0.41 21.44 -8.09
C LYS A 16 0.29 21.69 -9.58
N GLN A 17 0.32 22.95 -10.01
CA GLN A 17 0.21 23.33 -11.43
C GLN A 17 1.42 22.90 -12.27
N HIS A 18 2.55 22.59 -11.63
CA HIS A 18 3.77 22.14 -12.29
C HIS A 18 3.87 20.61 -12.36
N LEU A 19 2.97 19.88 -11.69
CA LEU A 19 2.97 18.43 -11.68
C LEU A 19 2.39 17.90 -12.99
N ARG A 20 3.12 16.96 -13.61
CA ARG A 20 2.72 16.32 -14.88
C ARG A 20 2.09 14.93 -14.68
N GLN A 21 2.07 14.45 -13.44
CA GLN A 21 1.58 13.14 -13.07
C GLN A 21 0.68 13.25 -11.83
N PRO A 22 -0.31 12.35 -11.67
CA PRO A 22 -1.08 12.26 -10.45
C PRO A 22 -0.19 12.01 -9.23
N VAL A 23 -0.58 12.57 -8.09
CA VAL A 23 0.11 12.35 -6.81
C VAL A 23 -0.69 11.35 -5.98
N TRP A 24 0.03 10.45 -5.32
CA TRP A 24 -0.54 9.57 -4.31
C TRP A 24 -0.06 10.05 -2.95
N ILE A 25 -0.97 10.15 -1.97
CA ILE A 25 -0.62 10.56 -0.62
C ILE A 25 -0.65 9.33 0.28
N ASN A 26 0.53 8.99 0.83
CA ASN A 26 0.75 7.75 1.55
C ASN A 26 0.79 7.94 3.08
N ALA A 27 0.15 7.03 3.82
CA ALA A 27 0.35 6.87 5.24
C ALA A 27 0.01 5.46 5.73
N ASP A 28 0.77 4.98 6.72
CA ASP A 28 0.41 3.81 7.51
C ASP A 28 -0.54 4.25 8.63
N ILE A 29 -1.84 3.97 8.45
CA ILE A 29 -2.91 4.43 9.35
C ILE A 29 -3.41 3.33 10.29
N LEU A 30 -2.99 2.08 10.07
CA LEU A 30 -3.35 0.92 10.87
C LEU A 30 -2.13 0.10 11.31
N PRO A 31 -2.21 -0.60 12.45
CA PRO A 31 -1.17 -1.55 12.84
C PRO A 31 -1.25 -2.79 11.94
N GLY A 32 -0.11 -3.23 11.43
CA GLY A 32 -0.02 -4.38 10.55
C GLY A 32 0.86 -5.50 11.07
N PRO A 33 1.11 -6.51 10.23
CA PRO A 33 1.87 -7.67 10.64
C PRO A 33 3.30 -7.29 11.05
N ASN A 34 3.67 -7.70 12.26
CA ASN A 34 4.99 -7.46 12.87
C ASN A 34 5.37 -5.96 12.97
N GLY A 35 4.41 -5.04 12.80
CA GLY A 35 4.62 -3.61 12.92
C GLY A 35 4.75 -3.18 14.39
N ASN A 36 5.83 -2.47 14.70
CA ASN A 36 6.07 -1.89 16.05
C ASN A 36 6.06 -0.35 16.03
N ASN A 37 5.97 0.26 14.85
CA ASN A 37 5.97 1.71 14.70
C ASN A 37 4.59 2.29 15.03
N ALA A 38 4.59 3.52 15.55
CA ALA A 38 3.36 4.27 15.73
C ALA A 38 2.68 4.52 14.38
N VAL A 39 1.37 4.31 14.34
CA VAL A 39 0.52 4.61 13.18
C VAL A 39 0.23 6.10 13.10
N VAL A 40 -0.10 6.59 11.91
CA VAL A 40 -0.68 7.92 11.73
C VAL A 40 -2.16 7.86 12.12
N ASP A 41 -2.64 8.89 12.82
CA ASP A 41 -4.07 9.02 13.13
C ASP A 41 -4.91 9.03 11.85
N ALA A 42 -5.70 7.98 11.64
CA ALA A 42 -6.43 7.73 10.40
C ALA A 42 -7.40 8.87 10.07
N LYS A 43 -8.21 9.28 11.05
CA LYS A 43 -9.25 10.30 10.85
C LYS A 43 -8.63 11.65 10.53
N GLY A 44 -7.68 12.11 11.34
CA GLY A 44 -7.00 13.39 11.13
C GLY A 44 -6.25 13.43 9.81
N PHE A 45 -5.60 12.33 9.42
CA PHE A 45 -4.93 12.23 8.13
C PHE A 45 -5.93 12.35 6.97
N LEU A 46 -6.99 11.54 6.97
CA LEU A 46 -8.00 11.51 5.91
C LEU A 46 -8.74 12.85 5.80
N ASP A 47 -9.20 13.41 6.93
CA ASP A 47 -9.88 14.72 6.95
C ASP A 47 -8.98 15.82 6.39
N THR A 48 -7.69 15.82 6.78
CA THR A 48 -6.75 16.83 6.31
C THR A 48 -6.48 16.67 4.82
N VAL A 49 -6.13 15.48 4.36
CA VAL A 49 -5.80 15.22 2.94
C VAL A 49 -6.98 15.53 2.03
N THR A 50 -8.17 15.04 2.37
CA THR A 50 -9.37 15.21 1.53
C THR A 50 -9.89 16.64 1.51
N SER A 51 -9.58 17.44 2.54
CA SER A 51 -9.89 18.89 2.53
C SER A 51 -9.04 19.69 1.52
N PHE A 52 -7.78 19.29 1.31
CA PHE A 52 -6.88 19.93 0.33
C PHE A 52 -7.06 19.34 -1.07
N PHE A 53 -7.11 18.00 -1.16
CA PHE A 53 -7.12 17.27 -2.43
C PHE A 53 -8.25 16.23 -2.44
N PRO A 54 -9.51 16.63 -2.67
CA PRO A 54 -10.66 15.73 -2.60
C PRO A 54 -10.64 14.59 -3.62
N ASN A 55 -9.90 14.75 -4.73
CA ASN A 55 -9.82 13.79 -5.83
C ASN A 55 -8.45 13.07 -5.91
N VAL A 56 -7.65 13.09 -4.84
CA VAL A 56 -6.34 12.43 -4.80
C VAL A 56 -6.47 10.92 -4.68
N THR A 57 -5.47 10.17 -5.12
CA THR A 57 -5.34 8.75 -4.76
C THR A 57 -4.71 8.64 -3.37
N LEU A 58 -5.36 7.89 -2.49
CA LEU A 58 -4.85 7.61 -1.16
C LEU A 58 -4.06 6.29 -1.18
N SER A 59 -2.87 6.29 -0.60
CA SER A 59 -2.07 5.08 -0.36
C SER A 59 -2.12 4.76 1.13
N LEU A 60 -3.02 3.85 1.51
CA LEU A 60 -3.37 3.61 2.92
C LEU A 60 -2.81 2.27 3.38
N GLY A 61 -1.77 2.34 4.19
CA GLY A 61 -0.99 1.19 4.61
C GLY A 61 -1.23 0.76 6.04
N TRP A 62 -0.50 -0.31 6.38
CA TRP A 62 -0.30 -0.74 7.74
C TRP A 62 1.17 -0.64 8.10
N THR A 63 1.46 -0.33 9.36
CA THR A 63 2.84 -0.46 9.85
C THR A 63 3.23 -1.94 9.81
N THR A 64 4.37 -2.25 9.19
CA THR A 64 4.81 -3.64 8.99
C THR A 64 6.23 -3.85 9.47
N GLY A 65 6.55 -5.10 9.80
CA GLY A 65 7.90 -5.56 10.07
C GLY A 65 8.19 -6.86 9.33
N TRP A 66 9.47 -7.07 9.04
CA TRP A 66 10.01 -8.33 8.56
C TRP A 66 11.26 -8.67 9.36
N HIS A 67 11.43 -9.95 9.70
CA HIS A 67 12.54 -10.44 10.52
C HIS A 67 13.05 -11.79 9.98
N PRO A 68 14.37 -11.96 9.74
CA PRO A 68 14.93 -13.15 9.09
C PRO A 68 14.72 -14.45 9.88
N ASP A 69 14.73 -14.36 11.22
CA ASP A 69 14.66 -15.54 12.11
C ASP A 69 13.30 -15.70 12.81
N LYS A 70 12.24 -15.06 12.29
CA LYS A 70 10.89 -15.16 12.84
C LYS A 70 9.90 -15.59 11.79
N HIS A 71 8.82 -16.20 12.25
CA HIS A 71 7.65 -16.38 11.41
C HIS A 71 7.02 -15.01 11.11
N ASN A 72 7.21 -14.54 9.88
CA ASN A 72 6.63 -13.30 9.39
C ASN A 72 5.17 -13.56 9.02
N LYS A 73 4.26 -13.18 9.91
CA LYS A 73 2.81 -13.26 9.65
C LYS A 73 2.43 -12.32 8.52
N GLY A 74 1.44 -12.71 7.73
CA GLY A 74 0.76 -11.84 6.80
C GLY A 74 -0.37 -11.03 7.44
N TYR A 75 -1.04 -10.22 6.63
CA TYR A 75 -2.27 -9.50 6.93
C TYR A 75 -3.42 -10.46 7.25
N ASP A 76 -4.04 -10.32 8.42
CA ASP A 76 -5.15 -11.17 8.83
C ASP A 76 -6.53 -10.55 8.52
N TRP A 77 -7.58 -11.33 8.76
CA TRP A 77 -8.96 -10.89 8.55
C TRP A 77 -9.37 -9.66 9.34
N MET A 78 -8.83 -9.46 10.54
CA MET A 78 -9.15 -8.30 11.35
C MET A 78 -8.55 -7.05 10.71
N MET A 79 -7.28 -7.13 10.30
CA MET A 79 -6.56 -6.04 9.64
C MET A 79 -7.24 -5.58 8.35
N VAL A 80 -7.61 -6.50 7.46
CA VAL A 80 -8.24 -6.13 6.19
C VAL A 80 -9.67 -5.64 6.34
N LYS A 81 -10.43 -6.16 7.32
CA LYS A 81 -11.80 -5.70 7.60
C LYS A 81 -11.81 -4.30 8.21
N GLU A 82 -10.87 -3.99 9.09
CA GLU A 82 -10.71 -2.65 9.65
C GLU A 82 -10.36 -1.63 8.56
N MET A 83 -9.42 -1.96 7.68
CA MET A 83 -9.09 -1.12 6.52
C MET A 83 -10.31 -0.91 5.60
N ALA A 84 -11.08 -1.97 5.32
CA ALA A 84 -12.29 -1.87 4.52
C ALA A 84 -13.35 -0.96 5.17
N GLN A 85 -13.50 -1.00 6.50
CA GLN A 85 -14.42 -0.14 7.23
C GLN A 85 -14.04 1.34 7.11
N ILE A 86 -12.75 1.66 7.24
CA ILE A 86 -12.27 3.04 7.06
C ILE A 86 -12.47 3.50 5.61
N CYS A 87 -12.16 2.64 4.64
CA CYS A 87 -12.20 3.03 3.23
C CYS A 87 -13.62 3.11 2.64
N ASN A 88 -14.62 2.48 3.27
CA ASN A 88 -16.00 2.49 2.76
C ASN A 88 -16.62 3.89 2.71
N THR A 89 -16.16 4.82 3.54
CA THR A 89 -16.67 6.19 3.59
C THR A 89 -15.98 7.11 2.60
N LEU A 90 -14.88 6.66 1.98
CA LEU A 90 -14.07 7.44 1.06
C LEU A 90 -14.66 7.39 -0.34
N SER A 91 -14.51 8.46 -1.12
CA SER A 91 -14.85 8.51 -2.55
C SER A 91 -13.61 8.41 -3.46
N GLN A 92 -12.42 8.60 -2.89
CA GLN A 92 -11.13 8.61 -3.58
C GLN A 92 -10.71 7.21 -4.06
N PRO A 93 -9.90 7.09 -5.12
CA PRO A 93 -9.14 5.85 -5.37
C PRO A 93 -8.24 5.53 -4.17
N VAL A 94 -8.14 4.24 -3.82
CA VAL A 94 -7.30 3.79 -2.70
C VAL A 94 -6.38 2.67 -3.17
N THR A 95 -5.07 2.86 -3.02
CA THR A 95 -4.11 1.76 -3.13
C THR A 95 -3.70 1.30 -1.73
N PHE A 96 -3.57 -0.01 -1.54
CA PHE A 96 -3.09 -0.60 -0.30
C PHE A 96 -1.63 -1.03 -0.48
N PRO A 97 -0.65 -0.28 0.08
CA PRO A 97 0.73 -0.70 0.10
C PRO A 97 0.90 -1.92 0.99
N VAL A 98 1.22 -3.06 0.38
CA VAL A 98 1.46 -4.34 1.07
C VAL A 98 2.88 -4.82 0.81
N ARG A 99 3.54 -5.30 1.86
CA ARG A 99 4.95 -5.70 1.81
C ARG A 99 5.07 -7.07 1.15
N ALA A 100 5.83 -7.18 0.06
CA ALA A 100 5.92 -8.39 -0.78
C ALA A 100 6.15 -9.67 0.03
N ALA A 101 7.06 -9.63 1.00
CA ALA A 101 7.42 -10.77 1.85
C ALA A 101 6.27 -11.32 2.72
N LEU A 102 5.18 -10.55 2.88
CA LEU A 102 4.04 -10.87 3.75
C LEU A 102 2.76 -11.23 2.97
N VAL A 103 2.73 -10.98 1.65
CA VAL A 103 1.50 -11.12 0.86
C VAL A 103 1.12 -12.58 0.66
N ARG A 104 2.10 -13.47 0.52
CA ARG A 104 1.84 -14.89 0.21
C ARG A 104 0.97 -15.58 1.25
N GLN A 105 1.05 -15.17 2.52
CA GLN A 105 0.26 -15.74 3.60
C GLN A 105 -1.15 -15.13 3.70
N SER A 106 -1.47 -14.12 2.89
CA SER A 106 -2.66 -13.26 3.04
C SER A 106 -3.43 -13.05 1.74
N ILE A 107 -3.24 -13.94 0.77
CA ILE A 107 -3.93 -13.83 -0.52
C ILE A 107 -5.44 -13.80 -0.33
N SER A 108 -6.02 -14.66 0.51
CA SER A 108 -7.47 -14.70 0.69
C SER A 108 -8.03 -13.42 1.30
N GLU A 109 -7.37 -12.89 2.32
CA GLU A 109 -7.71 -11.66 3.03
C GLU A 109 -7.62 -10.44 2.09
N LEU A 110 -6.53 -10.34 1.33
CA LEU A 110 -6.28 -9.23 0.42
C LEU A 110 -7.16 -9.30 -0.83
N CYS A 111 -7.44 -10.49 -1.36
CA CYS A 111 -8.42 -10.69 -2.43
C CYS A 111 -9.81 -10.23 -1.98
N TRP A 112 -10.23 -10.58 -0.76
CA TRP A 112 -11.50 -10.11 -0.21
C TRP A 112 -11.54 -8.59 -0.09
N LEU A 113 -10.46 -7.96 0.41
CA LEU A 113 -10.37 -6.50 0.48
C LEU A 113 -10.52 -5.85 -0.89
N MET A 114 -9.81 -6.37 -1.90
CA MET A 114 -9.84 -5.87 -3.28
C MET A 114 -11.22 -5.99 -3.96
N GLN A 115 -12.08 -6.90 -3.49
CA GLN A 115 -13.44 -7.08 -3.98
C GLN A 115 -14.45 -6.08 -3.38
N GLN A 116 -14.09 -5.35 -2.31
CA GLN A 116 -15.01 -4.43 -1.64
C GLN A 116 -15.32 -3.18 -2.48
N SER A 117 -14.42 -2.78 -3.40
CA SER A 117 -14.64 -1.69 -4.34
C SER A 117 -13.73 -1.83 -5.55
N ASP A 118 -14.21 -1.40 -6.72
CA ASP A 118 -13.46 -1.22 -7.96
C ASP A 118 -12.40 -0.11 -7.88
N ARG A 119 -12.56 0.85 -6.96
CA ARG A 119 -11.60 1.93 -6.68
C ARG A 119 -10.31 1.46 -5.99
N TYR A 120 -10.27 0.21 -5.55
CA TYR A 120 -9.15 -0.31 -4.78
C TYR A 120 -8.04 -0.86 -5.68
N SER A 121 -6.79 -0.70 -5.28
CA SER A 121 -5.61 -1.30 -5.90
C SER A 121 -4.63 -1.78 -4.83
N LEU A 122 -3.64 -2.58 -5.25
CA LEU A 122 -2.50 -2.94 -4.39
C LEU A 122 -1.22 -2.27 -4.89
N THR A 123 -0.37 -1.86 -3.96
CA THR A 123 1.03 -1.50 -4.23
C THR A 123 1.93 -2.48 -3.50
N ILE A 124 2.56 -3.38 -4.24
CA ILE A 124 3.49 -4.36 -3.69
C ILE A 124 4.83 -3.67 -3.49
N TRP A 125 5.28 -3.52 -2.25
CA TRP A 125 6.52 -2.82 -1.92
C TRP A 125 7.49 -3.70 -1.13
N THR A 126 8.78 -3.32 -1.11
CA THR A 126 9.83 -4.10 -0.43
C THR A 126 10.76 -3.22 0.39
N GLY A 127 11.10 -3.67 1.59
CA GLY A 127 12.23 -3.17 2.36
C GLY A 127 13.56 -3.75 1.86
N LYS A 128 14.67 -3.06 2.18
CA LYS A 128 16.02 -3.48 1.76
C LYS A 128 16.44 -4.85 2.28
N GLU A 129 16.00 -5.20 3.48
CA GLU A 129 16.35 -6.44 4.16
C GLU A 129 15.31 -7.54 3.96
N ASP A 130 14.20 -7.24 3.27
CA ASP A 130 13.13 -8.22 3.09
C ASP A 130 13.61 -9.35 2.18
N VAL A 131 13.42 -10.60 2.61
CA VAL A 131 13.65 -11.77 1.76
C VAL A 131 12.31 -12.27 1.21
N TYR A 132 12.24 -12.33 -0.12
CA TYR A 132 11.12 -12.83 -0.91
C TYR A 132 11.65 -13.33 -2.25
N SER A 133 10.89 -14.21 -2.91
CA SER A 133 11.28 -14.82 -4.17
C SER A 133 10.56 -14.20 -5.37
N VAL A 134 11.11 -14.39 -6.57
CA VAL A 134 10.40 -14.03 -7.82
C VAL A 134 9.11 -14.85 -7.94
N GLU A 135 9.12 -16.10 -7.47
CA GLU A 135 7.96 -16.97 -7.40
C GLU A 135 6.85 -16.39 -6.52
N ASP A 136 7.19 -15.69 -5.42
CA ASP A 136 6.19 -14.99 -4.60
C ASP A 136 5.53 -13.86 -5.40
N LEU A 137 6.31 -13.08 -6.16
CA LEU A 137 5.79 -11.98 -6.99
C LEU A 137 4.92 -12.50 -8.14
N LEU A 138 5.31 -13.61 -8.76
CA LEU A 138 4.51 -14.30 -9.78
C LEU A 138 3.20 -14.82 -9.18
N TYR A 139 3.26 -15.43 -8.00
CA TYR A 139 2.07 -15.91 -7.29
C TYR A 139 1.09 -14.76 -6.98
N ILE A 140 1.60 -13.60 -6.54
CA ILE A 140 0.76 -12.39 -6.38
C ILE A 140 0.13 -12.00 -7.73
N ARG A 141 0.94 -11.92 -8.79
CA ARG A 141 0.48 -11.53 -10.13
C ARG A 141 -0.61 -12.45 -10.71
N GLU A 142 -0.61 -13.72 -10.33
CA GLU A 142 -1.62 -14.70 -10.74
C GLU A 142 -2.95 -14.57 -9.98
N ASN A 143 -2.91 -14.07 -8.74
CA ASN A 143 -4.09 -14.00 -7.87
C ASN A 143 -4.85 -12.67 -7.95
N PHE A 144 -4.25 -11.62 -8.49
CA PHE A 144 -4.85 -10.29 -8.59
C PHE A 144 -4.98 -9.80 -10.03
N ASP A 145 -5.92 -8.89 -10.27
CA ASP A 145 -6.05 -8.18 -11.54
C ASP A 145 -4.79 -7.34 -11.81
N LYS A 146 -4.06 -7.70 -12.87
CA LYS A 146 -2.79 -7.08 -13.28
C LYS A 146 -2.91 -5.57 -13.54
N SER A 147 -4.11 -5.07 -13.86
CA SER A 147 -4.36 -3.63 -14.06
C SER A 147 -4.53 -2.85 -12.75
N ARG A 148 -4.69 -3.55 -11.63
CA ARG A 148 -4.94 -3.00 -10.28
C ARG A 148 -3.82 -3.31 -9.29
N VAL A 149 -2.67 -3.77 -9.76
CA VAL A 149 -1.48 -4.05 -8.95
C VAL A 149 -0.28 -3.30 -9.48
N TYR A 150 0.33 -2.51 -8.61
CA TYR A 150 1.55 -1.76 -8.85
C TYR A 150 2.70 -2.39 -8.07
N TYR A 151 3.91 -2.29 -8.59
CA TYR A 151 5.11 -2.90 -8.01
C TYR A 151 6.15 -1.81 -7.75
N ASP A 152 6.50 -1.61 -6.48
CA ASP A 152 7.57 -0.76 -5.97
C ASP A 152 8.66 -1.66 -5.37
N ILE A 153 9.41 -2.33 -6.26
CA ILE A 153 10.34 -3.40 -5.92
C ILE A 153 11.78 -2.93 -6.18
N LEU A 154 12.66 -3.22 -5.23
CA LEU A 154 14.08 -2.90 -5.35
C LEU A 154 14.80 -3.85 -6.32
N GLU A 155 15.91 -3.37 -6.90
CA GLU A 155 16.84 -4.22 -7.65
C GLU A 155 17.68 -5.10 -6.71
N PRO A 156 18.08 -6.31 -7.14
CA PRO A 156 17.93 -6.89 -8.49
C PRO A 156 16.59 -7.62 -8.76
N GLN A 157 15.75 -7.86 -7.75
CA GLN A 157 14.54 -8.68 -7.87
C GLN A 157 13.54 -8.10 -8.88
N ASN A 158 13.45 -6.78 -9.00
CA ASN A 158 12.59 -6.13 -9.98
C ASN A 158 12.97 -6.50 -11.43
N SER A 159 14.26 -6.49 -11.78
CA SER A 159 14.73 -6.93 -13.09
C SER A 159 14.44 -8.42 -13.36
N GLU A 160 14.64 -9.28 -12.37
CA GLU A 160 14.36 -10.71 -12.49
C GLU A 160 12.86 -10.98 -12.67
N PHE A 161 12.01 -10.27 -11.92
CA PHE A 161 10.56 -10.35 -12.05
C PHE A 161 10.07 -9.89 -13.42
N LYS A 162 10.56 -8.75 -13.90
CA LYS A 162 10.25 -8.22 -15.24
C LYS A 162 10.62 -9.23 -16.34
N LYS A 163 11.82 -9.80 -16.26
CA LYS A 163 12.26 -10.87 -17.16
C LYS A 163 11.33 -12.08 -17.12
N ALA A 164 10.92 -12.51 -15.93
CA ALA A 164 10.00 -13.65 -15.76
C ALA A 164 8.61 -13.41 -16.38
N ILE A 165 8.15 -12.15 -16.45
CA ILE A 165 6.85 -11.79 -17.04
C ILE A 165 6.95 -11.29 -18.50
N GLY A 166 8.14 -11.34 -19.12
CA GLY A 166 8.37 -10.93 -20.50
C GLY A 166 8.28 -9.43 -20.75
N VAL A 167 8.60 -8.61 -19.74
CA VAL A 167 8.70 -7.15 -19.86
C VAL A 167 10.18 -6.77 -19.78
N GLU A 168 10.71 -6.10 -20.81
CA GLU A 168 12.05 -5.49 -20.81
C GLU A 168 11.98 -4.02 -20.38
#